data_AF-A0A9X0MHQ6-F1
#
_entry.id   AF-A0A9X0MHQ6-F1
#
_cell.length_a   1.000
_cell.length_b   1.000
_cell.length_c   1.000
_cell.angle_alpha   90.00
_cell.angle_beta   90.00
_cell.angle_gamma   90.00
#
_symmetry.space_group_name_H-M   'P 1'
#
loop_
_entity.id
_entity.type
_entity.pdbx_description
1 polymer ?
#
loop_
_entity_poly.entity_id
_entity_poly.type
_entity_poly.pdbx_seq_one_letter_code
_entity_poly.pdbx_strand_id
1 'polypeptide(L)'
;MPGYEKLKWYPIEVKRGKQTFQFKVYRLDKIISVFYIDELGRKRVLTSMEELTMMLVVEEDKKRFREFVGDSEWILLDGMCADRGMAKEEITVYLYLKAHALDEMEGN
;
A
#
# COMPACT_ATOMS: atom_id res chain seq x y z
N MET A 1 -18.94 25.16 11.51
CA MET A 1 -17.93 24.41 10.74
C MET A 1 -17.52 23.21 11.57
N PRO A 2 -17.79 21.97 11.14
CA PRO A 2 -17.32 20.79 11.88
C PRO A 2 -15.79 20.76 11.81
N GLY A 3 -15.16 20.59 12.98
CA GLY A 3 -13.72 20.72 13.15
C GLY A 3 -12.97 19.69 12.31
N TYR A 4 -11.93 20.15 11.61
CA TYR A 4 -10.98 19.27 10.95
C TYR A 4 -10.34 18.35 11.99
N GLU A 5 -10.74 17.07 12.00
CA GLU A 5 -10.02 16.06 12.77
C GLU A 5 -8.55 16.09 12.35
N LYS A 6 -7.64 16.20 13.33
CA LYS A 6 -6.21 16.18 13.06
C LYS A 6 -5.83 14.82 12.50
N LEU A 7 -5.38 14.81 11.23
CA LEU A 7 -4.82 13.65 10.55
C LEU A 7 -3.68 13.07 11.41
N LYS A 8 -3.85 11.84 11.92
CA LYS A 8 -2.81 11.15 12.69
C LYS A 8 -2.05 10.20 11.77
N TRP A 9 -0.72 10.31 11.79
CA TRP A 9 0.18 9.49 11.00
C TRP A 9 0.95 8.55 11.92
N TYR A 10 0.94 7.25 11.61
CA TYR A 10 1.67 6.24 12.37
C TYR A 10 2.74 5.63 11.47
N PRO A 11 4.03 5.96 11.68
CA PRO A 11 5.10 5.20 11.04
C PRO A 11 5.17 3.82 11.69
N ILE A 12 5.17 2.78 10.86
CA ILE A 12 5.28 1.39 11.32
C ILE A 12 6.46 0.75 10.61
N GLU A 13 7.33 0.14 11.39
CA GLU A 13 8.45 -0.63 10.87
C GLU A 13 8.20 -2.10 11.13
N VAL A 14 8.28 -2.92 10.09
CA VAL A 14 8.18 -4.37 10.22
C VAL A 14 9.51 -4.97 9.81
N LYS A 15 10.12 -5.72 10.74
CA LYS A 15 11.39 -6.40 10.50
C LYS A 15 11.14 -7.84 10.07
N ARG A 16 11.80 -8.26 8.99
CA ARG A 16 11.83 -9.65 8.55
C ARG A 16 13.27 -10.07 8.29
N GLY A 17 13.81 -10.92 9.16
CA GLY A 17 15.23 -11.27 9.13
C GLY A 17 16.11 -10.03 9.32
N LYS A 18 16.96 -9.72 8.34
CA LYS A 18 17.84 -8.54 8.35
C LYS A 18 17.22 -7.31 7.66
N GLN A 19 16.08 -7.47 6.99
CA GLN A 19 15.42 -6.39 6.27
C GLN A 19 14.41 -5.69 7.17
N THR A 20 14.30 -4.37 7.01
CA THR A 20 13.29 -3.54 7.68
C THR A 20 12.44 -2.90 6.61
N PHE A 21 11.13 -3.09 6.71
CA PHE A 21 10.14 -2.53 5.80
C PHE A 21 9.41 -1.41 6.51
N GLN A 22 9.28 -0.26 5.86
CA GLN A 22 8.67 0.91 6.45
C GLN A 22 7.31 1.17 5.81
N PHE A 23 6.33 1.41 6.67
CA PHE A 23 4.98 1.77 6.28
C PHE A 23 4.57 3.06 6.97
N LYS A 24 3.70 3.80 6.32
CA LYS A 24 3.01 4.93 6.92
C LYS A 24 1.52 4.67 6.86
N VAL A 25 0.92 4.56 8.04
CA VAL A 25 -0.52 4.33 8.17
C VAL A 25 -1.20 5.65 8.50
N TYR A 26 -2.33 5.87 7.85
CA TYR A 26 -3.22 6.98 8.00
C TYR A 26 -4.59 6.46 8.43
N ARG A 27 -5.18 7.07 9.46
CA ARG A 27 -6.56 6.81 9.86
C ARG A 27 -7.34 8.12 9.87
N LEU A 28 -8.48 8.12 9.19
CA LEU A 28 -9.51 9.15 9.28
C LEU A 28 -10.85 8.47 9.47
N ASP A 29 -11.45 8.68 10.65
CA ASP A 29 -12.65 7.96 11.10
C ASP A 29 -12.49 6.44 10.92
N LYS A 30 -13.22 5.85 9.97
CA LYS A 30 -13.21 4.41 9.63
C LYS A 30 -12.33 4.05 8.45
N ILE A 31 -11.69 5.03 7.81
CA ILE A 31 -10.83 4.81 6.65
C ILE A 31 -9.39 4.69 7.12
N ILE A 32 -8.79 3.54 6.85
CA ILE A 32 -7.36 3.31 7.02
C ILE A 32 -6.70 3.31 5.64
N SER A 33 -5.66 4.13 5.45
CA SER A 33 -4.81 4.09 4.27
C SER A 33 -3.40 3.70 4.66
N VAL A 34 -2.82 2.76 3.93
CA VAL A 34 -1.45 2.28 4.15
C VAL A 34 -0.59 2.71 2.98
N PHE A 35 0.57 3.24 3.28
CA PHE A 35 1.59 3.60 2.28
C PHE A 35 2.87 2.84 2.59
N TYR A 36 3.50 2.30 1.56
CA TYR A 36 4.83 1.73 1.66
C TYR A 36 5.86 2.84 1.48
N ILE A 37 6.92 2.82 2.28
CA ILE A 37 8.03 3.76 2.15
C ILE A 37 9.18 3.01 1.50
N ASP A 38 9.54 3.41 0.29
CA ASP A 38 10.66 2.79 -0.42
C ASP A 38 12.01 3.20 0.18
N GLU A 39 13.09 2.56 -0.29
CA GLU A 39 14.46 2.79 0.21
C GLU A 39 14.93 4.25 0.06
N LEU A 40 14.30 5.02 -0.82
CA LEU A 40 14.57 6.45 -1.03
C LEU A 40 13.65 7.36 -0.19
N GLY A 41 12.83 6.78 0.69
CA GLY A 41 11.89 7.50 1.53
C GLY A 41 10.61 7.96 0.81
N ARG A 42 10.37 7.49 -0.42
CA ARG A 42 9.18 7.89 -1.18
C ARG A 42 7.97 7.06 -0.76
N LYS A 43 6.82 7.72 -0.67
CA LYS A 43 5.55 7.04 -0.40
C LYS A 43 5.04 6.36 -1.67
N ARG A 44 4.67 5.11 -1.52
CA ARG A 44 4.01 4.30 -2.54
C ARG A 44 2.63 3.91 -2.05
N VAL A 45 1.62 4.10 -2.89
CA VAL A 45 0.27 3.61 -2.63
C VAL A 45 0.27 2.11 -2.86
N LEU A 46 -0.36 1.35 -1.95
CA LEU A 46 -0.61 -0.06 -2.16
C LEU A 46 -2.01 -0.24 -2.75
N THR A 47 -2.12 -1.02 -3.81
CA THR A 47 -3.40 -1.41 -4.42
C THR A 47 -3.36 -2.88 -4.81
N SER A 48 -4.50 -3.54 -4.80
CA SER A 48 -4.60 -4.87 -5.41
C SER A 48 -4.65 -4.77 -6.94
N MET A 49 -4.25 -5.85 -7.62
CA MET A 49 -4.40 -5.97 -9.07
C MET A 49 -5.87 -5.86 -9.51
N GLU A 50 -6.80 -6.35 -8.70
CA GLU A 50 -8.24 -6.25 -8.94
C GLU A 50 -8.71 -4.79 -8.91
N GLU A 51 -8.39 -4.06 -7.85
CA GLU A 51 -8.71 -2.62 -7.73
C GLU A 51 -8.07 -1.81 -8.87
N LEU A 52 -6.81 -2.09 -9.22
CA LEU A 52 -6.15 -1.42 -10.34
C LEU A 52 -6.89 -1.69 -11.66
N THR A 53 -7.29 -2.94 -11.89
CA THR A 53 -8.03 -3.32 -13.11
C THR A 53 -9.39 -2.62 -13.18
N MET A 54 -10.03 -2.37 -12.03
CA MET A 54 -11.28 -1.58 -11.98
C MET A 54 -11.05 -0.09 -12.25
N MET A 55 -9.89 0.46 -11.87
CA MET A 55 -9.54 1.86 -12.12
C MET A 55 -9.18 2.12 -13.60
N LEU A 56 -8.63 1.13 -14.29
CA LEU A 56 -8.30 1.23 -15.71
C LEU A 56 -9.54 0.96 -16.57
N VAL A 57 -9.97 1.95 -17.35
CA VAL A 57 -11.17 1.83 -18.21
C VAL A 57 -10.85 1.18 -19.56
N VAL A 58 -9.62 1.35 -20.04
CA VAL A 58 -9.17 0.91 -21.38
C VAL A 58 -8.48 -0.45 -21.28
N GLU A 59 -8.91 -1.41 -22.09
CA GLU A 59 -8.37 -2.79 -22.07
C GLU A 59 -6.91 -2.86 -22.51
N GLU A 60 -6.50 -2.04 -23.48
CA GLU A 60 -5.10 -1.93 -23.90
C GLU A 60 -4.20 -1.46 -22.76
N ASP A 61 -4.68 -0.55 -21.93
CA ASP A 61 -3.94 -0.05 -20.77
C ASP A 61 -3.86 -1.12 -19.67
N LYS A 62 -4.92 -1.90 -19.45
CA LYS A 62 -4.88 -3.06 -18.53
C LYS A 62 -3.84 -4.08 -18.95
N LYS A 63 -3.79 -4.41 -20.24
CA LYS A 63 -2.83 -5.38 -20.79
C LYS A 63 -1.40 -4.87 -20.62
N ARG A 64 -1.15 -3.61 -21.01
CA ARG A 64 0.16 -2.97 -20.82
C ARG A 64 0.56 -2.94 -19.34
N PHE A 65 -0.34 -2.55 -18.46
CA PHE A 65 -0.03 -2.52 -17.03
C PHE A 65 0.35 -3.89 -16.49
N ARG A 66 -0.37 -4.96 -16.85
CA ARG A 66 0.00 -6.33 -16.47
C ARG A 66 1.41 -6.72 -16.92
N GLU A 67 1.81 -6.31 -18.13
CA GLU A 67 3.16 -6.55 -18.63
C GLU A 67 4.24 -5.83 -17.78
N PHE A 68 3.92 -4.67 -17.21
CA PHE A 68 4.83 -3.91 -16.34
C PHE A 68 4.85 -4.39 -14.89
N VAL A 69 3.68 -4.66 -14.28
CA VAL A 69 3.59 -5.04 -12.85
C VAL A 69 3.81 -6.54 -12.62
N GLY A 70 3.69 -7.36 -13.67
CA GLY A 70 3.78 -8.81 -13.61
C GLY A 70 2.57 -9.46 -12.93
N ASP A 71 2.72 -10.72 -12.53
CA ASP A 71 1.66 -11.52 -11.90
C ASP A 71 1.53 -11.28 -10.38
N SER A 72 1.94 -10.10 -9.88
CA SER A 72 1.86 -9.80 -8.45
C SER A 72 0.44 -9.40 -8.07
N GLU A 73 -0.08 -9.95 -6.97
CA GLU A 73 -1.41 -9.61 -6.45
C GLU A 73 -1.48 -8.18 -5.90
N TRP A 74 -0.36 -7.66 -5.41
CA TRP A 74 -0.25 -6.34 -4.80
C TRP A 74 0.75 -5.47 -5.54
N ILE A 75 0.39 -4.20 -5.72
CA ILE A 75 1.11 -3.26 -6.57
C ILE A 75 1.45 -2.02 -5.78
N LEU A 76 2.66 -1.51 -5.98
CA LEU A 76 3.12 -0.23 -5.49
C LEU A 76 2.98 0.81 -6.59
N LEU A 77 2.17 1.85 -6.34
CA LEU A 77 2.02 2.97 -7.26
C LEU A 77 2.80 4.20 -6.76
N ASP A 78 3.52 4.89 -7.65
CA ASP A 78 3.97 6.28 -7.39
C ASP A 78 3.13 7.36 -8.05
N GLY A 79 2.22 6.99 -8.95
CA GLY A 79 1.37 7.93 -9.67
C GLY A 79 2.11 8.75 -10.74
N MET A 80 3.36 8.41 -11.06
CA MET A 80 4.11 9.04 -12.14
C MET A 80 4.60 8.06 -13.20
N CYS A 81 5.33 6.98 -12.85
CA CYS A 81 5.96 6.09 -13.83
C CYS A 81 6.62 4.81 -13.29
N ALA A 82 6.86 4.64 -11.98
CA ALA A 82 7.58 3.46 -11.45
C ALA A 82 6.67 2.53 -10.66
N ASP A 83 5.48 2.29 -11.21
CA ASP A 83 4.54 1.33 -10.68
C ASP A 83 5.12 -0.08 -10.87
N ARG A 84 5.08 -0.91 -9.83
CA ARG A 84 5.59 -2.27 -9.88
C ARG A 84 4.81 -3.21 -8.98
N GLY A 85 4.83 -4.50 -9.32
CA GLY A 85 4.42 -5.55 -8.40
C GLY A 85 5.27 -5.55 -7.13
N MET A 86 4.64 -5.85 -6.00
CA MET A 86 5.33 -6.10 -4.74
C MET A 86 6.08 -7.43 -4.82
N ALA A 87 7.26 -7.48 -4.21
CA ALA A 87 8.00 -8.71 -3.99
C ALA A 87 7.29 -9.59 -2.95
N LYS A 88 7.56 -10.90 -2.96
CA LYS A 88 6.93 -11.85 -2.02
C LYS A 88 7.13 -11.46 -0.57
N GLU A 89 8.31 -10.95 -0.23
CA GLU A 89 8.66 -10.51 1.11
C GLU A 89 7.83 -9.30 1.53
N GLU A 90 7.69 -8.31 0.64
CA GLU A 90 6.89 -7.10 0.84
C GLU A 90 5.41 -7.47 1.04
N ILE A 91 4.86 -8.37 0.21
CA ILE A 91 3.48 -8.86 0.33
C ILE A 91 3.26 -9.50 1.69
N THR A 92 4.14 -10.42 2.10
CA THR A 92 3.99 -11.12 3.38
C THR A 92 3.98 -10.14 4.55
N VAL A 93 4.88 -9.16 4.50
CA VAL A 93 5.01 -8.15 5.57
C VAL A 93 3.80 -7.23 5.59
N TYR A 94 3.29 -6.83 4.44
CA TYR A 94 2.07 -6.04 4.34
C TYR A 94 0.85 -6.80 4.87
N LEU A 95 0.71 -8.10 4.53
CA LEU A 95 -0.38 -8.93 5.05
C LEU A 95 -0.28 -9.13 6.57
N TYR A 96 0.93 -9.28 7.11
CA TYR A 96 1.17 -9.29 8.55
C TYR A 96 0.75 -7.97 9.20
N LEU A 97 1.15 -6.83 8.62
CA LEU A 97 0.75 -5.51 9.09
C LEU A 97 -0.78 -5.37 9.11
N LYS A 98 -1.45 -5.79 8.04
CA LYS A 98 -2.90 -5.76 7.92
C LYS A 98 -3.59 -6.58 9.02
N ALA A 99 -3.16 -7.81 9.24
CA ALA A 99 -3.79 -8.72 10.21
C ALA A 99 -3.48 -8.41 11.69
N HIS A 100 -2.41 -7.68 11.98
CA HIS A 100 -1.98 -7.47 13.38
C HIS A 100 -1.99 -6.01 13.82
N ALA A 101 -1.51 -5.10 12.98
CA ALA A 101 -1.41 -3.69 13.34
C ALA A 101 -2.66 -2.89 12.98
N LEU A 102 -3.40 -3.29 11.93
CA LEU A 102 -4.64 -2.60 11.56
C LEU A 102 -5.85 -3.13 12.34
N ASP A 103 -5.94 -4.43 12.59
CA ASP A 103 -7.02 -5.02 13.40
C ASP A 103 -7.05 -4.44 14.83
N GLU A 104 -5.89 -4.17 15.44
CA GLU A 104 -5.78 -3.46 16.72
C GLU A 104 -6.23 -1.98 16.63
N MET A 105 -6.09 -1.35 15.45
CA MET A 105 -6.59 0.00 15.20
C MET A 105 -8.10 0.02 14.93
N GLU A 106 -8.69 -1.03 14.36
CA GLU A 106 -10.15 -1.14 14.14
C GLU A 106 -10.91 -1.52 15.41
N GLY A 107 -10.28 -2.22 16.35
CA GLY A 107 -10.88 -2.68 17.60
C GLY A 107 -11.04 -1.66 18.74
N ASN A 108 -10.77 -0.36 18.50
CA ASN A 108 -10.91 0.74 19.48
C ASN A 108 -11.83 1.87 18.97
#